data_AF-A0A7X9EZU2-F1
#
_entry.id   AF-A0A7X9EZU2-F1
#
_cell.length_a   1.000
_cell.length_b   1.000
_cell.length_c   1.000
_cell.angle_alpha   90.00
_cell.angle_beta   90.00
_cell.angle_gamma   90.00
#
_symmetry.space_group_name_H-M   'P 1'
#
loop_
_entity.id
_entity.type
_entity.pdbx_description
1 polymer ?
#
loop_
_entity_poly.entity_id
_entity_poly.type
_entity_poly.pdbx_seq_one_letter_code
_entity_poly.pdbx_strand_id
1 'polypeptide(L)'
;MENMQKFPEFLGWSLYMSGGWQSQFKRVKRWYQRAQNTSNSIDRLDFLYTFFENAFHLRDWLIYTNSVSRDELNKLFRENESMSLCRDLANSHKHYAINSPSQPIPPSEIREYTTQNGNLGSNYSLIIISDGKKIDAFLLAGKIMQTWEHFIKLKLQKEEGDIE
;
A
#
# COMPACT_ATOMS: atom_id res chain seq x y z
N MET A 1 -24.30 17.39 32.10
CA MET A 1 -23.64 16.26 31.43
C MET A 1 -24.37 16.04 30.13
N GLU A 2 -23.80 16.61 29.08
CA GLU A 2 -24.44 16.87 27.80
C GLU A 2 -24.55 15.58 26.99
N ASN A 3 -25.74 15.36 26.41
CA ASN A 3 -26.06 14.26 25.54
C ASN A 3 -25.06 14.17 24.38
N MET A 4 -24.21 13.15 24.39
CA MET A 4 -23.41 12.79 23.23
C MET A 4 -24.35 12.16 22.20
N GLN A 5 -24.89 13.04 21.35
CA GLN A 5 -25.77 12.74 20.24
C GLN A 5 -25.18 11.57 19.42
N LYS A 6 -25.90 10.45 19.35
CA LYS A 6 -25.55 9.31 18.51
C LYS A 6 -25.34 9.82 17.07
N PHE A 7 -24.11 9.73 16.57
CA PHE A 7 -23.77 10.15 15.22
C PHE A 7 -24.60 9.35 14.20
N PRO A 8 -25.24 10.01 13.21
CA PRO A 8 -26.02 9.32 12.19
C PRO A 8 -25.13 8.45 11.31
N GLU A 9 -25.61 7.25 11.00
CA GLU A 9 -24.88 6.14 10.36
C GLU A 9 -24.28 6.41 8.96
N PHE A 10 -24.38 7.60 8.35
CA PHE A 10 -24.19 7.69 6.89
C PHE A 10 -23.46 8.89 6.29
N LEU A 11 -22.73 9.69 7.06
CA LEU A 11 -21.70 10.57 6.49
C LEU A 11 -20.48 10.61 7.42
N GLY A 12 -19.45 9.86 7.06
CA GLY A 12 -18.15 10.03 7.69
C GLY A 12 -17.62 11.46 7.49
N TRP A 13 -16.64 11.86 8.30
CA TRP A 13 -16.02 13.19 8.32
C TRP A 13 -15.41 13.67 6.98
N SER A 14 -15.34 12.80 5.97
CA SER A 14 -14.90 13.15 4.62
C SER A 14 -15.69 12.39 3.57
N LEU A 15 -15.80 12.98 2.36
CA LEU A 15 -16.34 12.30 1.17
C LEU A 15 -15.64 10.94 0.93
N TYR A 16 -14.38 10.83 1.33
CA TYR A 16 -13.58 9.62 1.20
C TYR A 16 -14.06 8.45 2.06
N MET A 17 -14.85 8.70 3.11
CA MET A 17 -15.44 7.65 3.93
C MET A 17 -16.64 6.97 3.25
N SER A 18 -17.18 7.56 2.19
CA SER A 18 -18.24 6.92 1.39
C SER A 18 -17.69 5.72 0.61
N GLY A 19 -18.31 4.54 0.81
CA GLY A 19 -17.95 3.29 0.13
C GLY A 19 -16.81 2.47 0.78
N GLY A 20 -16.45 2.77 2.03
CA GLY A 20 -15.66 1.88 2.89
C GLY A 20 -14.28 1.48 2.33
N TRP A 21 -13.82 0.28 2.70
CA TRP A 21 -12.53 -0.23 2.26
C TRP A 21 -12.47 -0.48 0.75
N GLN A 22 -13.61 -0.75 0.10
CA GLN A 22 -13.69 -0.98 -1.35
C GLN A 22 -13.32 0.30 -2.13
N SER A 23 -13.84 1.45 -1.70
CA SER A 23 -13.45 2.76 -2.24
C SER A 23 -11.96 3.03 -2.06
N GLN A 24 -11.40 2.66 -0.91
CA GLN A 24 -9.97 2.80 -0.65
C GLN A 24 -9.14 1.86 -1.52
N PHE A 25 -9.55 0.60 -1.70
CA PHE A 25 -8.86 -0.34 -2.56
C PHE A 25 -8.86 0.12 -4.03
N LYS A 26 -9.99 0.63 -4.53
CA LYS A 26 -10.06 1.28 -5.85
C LYS A 26 -9.07 2.45 -5.95
N ARG A 27 -8.83 3.19 -4.86
CA ARG A 27 -7.85 4.28 -4.83
C ARG A 27 -6.42 3.77 -4.92
N VAL A 28 -6.07 2.71 -4.20
CA VAL A 28 -4.77 2.03 -4.32
C VAL A 28 -4.51 1.63 -5.78
N LYS A 29 -5.49 1.00 -6.43
CA LYS A 29 -5.39 0.61 -7.85
C LYS A 29 -5.15 1.81 -8.77
N ARG A 30 -5.86 2.93 -8.58
CA ARG A 30 -5.66 4.14 -9.39
C ARG A 30 -4.27 4.71 -9.23
N TRP A 31 -3.71 4.74 -8.01
CA TRP A 31 -2.34 5.23 -7.79
C TRP A 31 -1.31 4.32 -8.46
N TYR A 32 -1.46 3.00 -8.35
CA TYR A 32 -0.63 2.05 -9.08
C TYR A 32 -0.68 2.29 -10.60
N GLN A 33 -1.87 2.42 -11.17
CA GLN A 33 -2.06 2.69 -12.60
C GLN A 33 -1.46 4.03 -13.03
N ARG A 34 -1.61 5.08 -12.23
CA ARG A 34 -1.01 6.40 -12.50
C ARG A 34 0.51 6.34 -12.54
N ALA A 35 1.12 5.64 -11.58
CA ALA A 35 2.57 5.42 -11.55
C ALA A 35 3.06 4.64 -12.78
N GLN A 36 2.27 3.68 -13.28
CA GLN A 36 2.66 2.92 -14.48
C GLN A 36 2.52 3.71 -15.78
N ASN A 37 1.50 4.57 -15.88
CA ASN A 37 1.08 5.13 -17.16
C ASN A 37 1.55 6.58 -17.41
N THR A 38 2.03 7.30 -16.40
CA THR A 38 2.58 8.64 -16.62
C THR A 38 3.98 8.56 -17.25
N SER A 39 4.24 9.43 -18.21
CA SER A 39 5.56 9.56 -18.86
C SER A 39 6.48 10.56 -18.15
N ASN A 40 5.93 11.45 -17.31
CA ASN A 40 6.73 12.39 -16.53
C ASN A 40 7.40 11.66 -15.36
N SER A 41 8.73 11.63 -15.34
CA SER A 41 9.49 10.89 -14.31
C SER A 41 9.28 11.37 -12.87
N ILE A 42 8.97 12.65 -12.65
CA ILE A 42 8.69 13.21 -11.32
C ILE A 42 7.33 12.72 -10.86
N ASP A 43 6.29 12.89 -11.68
CA ASP A 43 4.95 12.39 -11.38
C ASP A 43 4.97 10.87 -11.17
N ARG A 44 5.80 10.15 -11.95
CA ARG A 44 5.95 8.70 -11.84
C ARG A 44 6.46 8.28 -10.47
N LEU A 45 7.44 9.01 -9.95
CA LEU A 45 8.00 8.81 -8.62
C LEU A 45 6.98 9.15 -7.53
N ASP A 46 6.36 10.33 -7.62
CA ASP A 46 5.40 10.80 -6.62
C ASP A 46 4.17 9.89 -6.53
N PHE A 47 3.67 9.40 -7.66
CA PHE A 47 2.57 8.44 -7.68
C PHE A 47 2.97 7.07 -7.13
N LEU A 48 4.24 6.66 -7.30
CA LEU A 48 4.74 5.41 -6.74
C LEU A 48 4.85 5.49 -5.21
N TYR A 49 5.34 6.60 -4.65
CA TYR A 49 5.33 6.85 -3.21
C TYR A 49 3.91 6.91 -2.64
N THR A 50 3.04 7.68 -3.30
CA THR A 50 1.62 7.75 -2.94
C THR A 50 0.97 6.36 -2.96
N PHE A 51 1.35 5.49 -3.91
CA PHE A 51 0.91 4.11 -3.95
C PHE A 51 1.36 3.32 -2.72
N PHE A 52 2.64 3.35 -2.33
CA PHE A 52 3.14 2.61 -1.17
C PHE A 52 2.40 3.00 0.11
N GLU A 53 2.22 4.30 0.35
CA GLU A 53 1.48 4.82 1.50
C GLU A 53 0.02 4.35 1.50
N ASN A 54 -0.69 4.50 0.37
CA ASN A 54 -2.10 4.10 0.26
C ASN A 54 -2.27 2.59 0.36
N ALA A 55 -1.34 1.81 -0.21
CA ALA A 55 -1.34 0.35 -0.14
C ALA A 55 -1.12 -0.15 1.29
N PHE A 56 -0.23 0.49 2.06
CA PHE A 56 -0.07 0.17 3.48
C PHE A 56 -1.33 0.54 4.28
N HIS A 57 -1.86 1.75 4.10
CA HIS A 57 -3.00 2.25 4.86
C HIS A 57 -4.35 1.58 4.54
N LEU A 58 -4.46 0.84 3.45
CA LEU A 58 -5.66 0.02 3.17
C LEU A 58 -5.99 -0.94 4.33
N ARG A 59 -4.97 -1.41 5.06
CA ARG A 59 -5.15 -2.26 6.25
C ARG A 59 -6.06 -1.62 7.30
N ASP A 60 -5.93 -0.31 7.50
CA ASP A 60 -6.65 0.40 8.56
C ASP A 60 -8.13 0.44 8.22
N TRP A 61 -8.45 0.69 6.95
CA TRP A 61 -9.82 0.68 6.44
C TRP A 61 -10.47 -0.70 6.59
N LEU A 62 -9.76 -1.79 6.29
CA LEU A 62 -10.26 -3.15 6.47
C LEU A 62 -10.54 -3.50 7.93
N ILE A 63 -9.73 -3.00 8.87
CA ILE A 63 -9.95 -3.15 10.32
C ILE A 63 -11.16 -2.33 10.76
N TYR A 64 -11.21 -1.05 10.40
CA TYR A 64 -12.27 -0.13 10.86
C TYR A 64 -13.65 -0.47 10.30
N THR A 65 -13.71 -1.12 9.13
CA THR A 65 -14.95 -1.62 8.54
C THR A 65 -15.29 -3.04 8.99
N ASN A 66 -14.55 -3.59 9.96
CA ASN A 66 -14.70 -4.95 10.51
C ASN A 66 -14.72 -6.06 9.45
N SER A 67 -14.12 -5.82 8.27
CA SER A 67 -14.09 -6.79 7.17
C SER A 67 -12.96 -7.80 7.32
N VAL A 68 -11.88 -7.43 8.02
CA VAL A 68 -10.73 -8.30 8.28
C VAL A 68 -10.16 -8.04 9.67
N SER A 69 -9.85 -9.10 10.41
CA SER A 69 -9.23 -8.97 11.73
C SER A 69 -7.80 -8.41 11.64
N ARG A 70 -7.37 -7.74 12.72
CA ARG A 70 -6.00 -7.23 12.83
C ARG A 70 -4.96 -8.34 12.72
N ASP A 71 -5.24 -9.52 13.27
CA ASP A 71 -4.31 -10.65 13.27
C ASP A 71 -4.11 -11.24 11.87
N GLU A 72 -5.17 -11.34 11.08
CA GLU A 72 -5.06 -11.78 9.68
C GLU A 72 -4.23 -10.80 8.84
N LEU A 73 -4.40 -9.49 9.05
CA LEU A 73 -3.58 -8.49 8.36
C LEU A 73 -2.13 -8.52 8.86
N ASN A 74 -1.90 -8.66 10.16
CA ASN A 74 -0.54 -8.84 10.69
C ASN A 74 0.13 -10.07 10.10
N LYS A 75 -0.62 -11.18 9.95
CA LYS A 75 -0.15 -12.40 9.30
C LYS A 75 0.21 -12.16 7.83
N LEU A 76 -0.68 -11.51 7.07
CA LEU A 76 -0.44 -11.12 5.66
C LEU A 76 0.87 -10.36 5.50
N PHE A 77 1.09 -9.33 6.32
CA PHE A 77 2.29 -8.51 6.26
C PHE A 77 3.57 -9.22 6.72
N ARG A 78 3.45 -10.15 7.68
CA ARG A 78 4.59 -10.92 8.19
C ARG A 78 5.03 -12.02 7.23
N GLU A 79 4.08 -12.68 6.57
CA GLU A 79 4.35 -13.84 5.71
C GLU A 79 4.67 -13.48 4.27
N ASN A 80 4.48 -12.21 3.86
CA ASN A 80 4.76 -11.74 2.51
C ASN A 80 5.83 -10.64 2.54
N GLU A 81 7.03 -10.94 2.03
CA GLU A 81 8.18 -10.03 1.99
C GLU A 81 7.82 -8.67 1.35
N SER A 82 7.10 -8.69 0.23
CA SER A 82 6.67 -7.46 -0.46
C SER A 82 5.73 -6.59 0.38
N MET A 83 4.88 -7.21 1.21
CA MET A 83 3.99 -6.48 2.12
C MET A 83 4.78 -5.90 3.31
N SER A 84 5.74 -6.66 3.85
CA SER A 84 6.66 -6.17 4.89
C SER A 84 7.44 -4.94 4.40
N LEU A 85 7.97 -5.01 3.18
CA LEU A 85 8.64 -3.89 2.52
C LEU A 85 7.70 -2.70 2.30
N CYS A 86 6.46 -2.93 1.86
CA CYS A 86 5.46 -1.87 1.72
C CYS A 86 5.24 -1.10 3.02
N ARG A 87 5.18 -1.79 4.16
CA ARG A 87 5.05 -1.18 5.48
C ARG A 87 6.25 -0.29 5.80
N ASP A 88 7.45 -0.81 5.62
CA ASP A 88 8.67 -0.08 5.98
C ASP A 88 8.87 1.16 5.10
N LEU A 89 8.61 1.04 3.78
CA LEU A 89 8.65 2.16 2.84
C LEU A 89 7.62 3.25 3.19
N ALA A 90 6.36 2.87 3.40
CA ALA A 90 5.32 3.82 3.78
C ALA A 90 5.66 4.55 5.09
N ASN A 91 6.22 3.83 6.06
CA ASN A 91 6.67 4.44 7.31
C ASN A 91 7.88 5.37 7.11
N SER A 92 8.84 5.03 6.24
CA SER A 92 9.99 5.90 5.95
C SER A 92 9.62 7.16 5.17
N HIS A 93 8.60 7.12 4.32
CA HIS A 93 8.12 8.29 3.58
C HIS A 93 7.42 9.29 4.49
N LYS A 94 6.66 8.79 5.46
CA LYS A 94 5.88 9.61 6.41
C LYS A 94 6.71 10.13 7.58
N HIS A 95 7.64 9.32 8.09
CA HIS A 95 8.40 9.64 9.30
C HIS A 95 9.86 9.90 8.96
N TYR A 96 10.40 11.01 9.47
CA TYR A 96 11.83 11.35 9.33
C TYR A 96 12.77 10.25 9.85
N ALA A 97 12.30 9.41 10.78
CA ALA A 97 12.99 8.21 11.25
C ALA A 97 12.01 7.05 11.50
N ILE A 98 12.43 5.82 11.18
CA ILE A 98 11.66 4.61 11.47
C ILE A 98 12.01 4.14 12.89
N ASN A 99 11.03 4.10 13.79
CA ASN A 99 11.25 3.67 15.18
C ASN A 99 11.07 2.16 15.40
N SER A 100 10.44 1.45 14.46
CA SER A 100 10.13 0.02 14.55
C SER A 100 10.17 -0.66 13.17
N PRO A 101 11.35 -0.88 12.56
CA PRO A 101 11.47 -1.49 11.23
C PRO A 101 11.02 -2.95 11.22
N SER A 102 10.55 -3.46 10.07
CA SER A 102 10.21 -4.88 9.91
C SER A 102 11.40 -5.81 9.84
N GLN A 103 12.55 -5.26 9.48
CA GLN A 103 13.80 -5.98 9.29
C GLN A 103 14.90 -5.37 10.18
N PRO A 104 15.93 -6.16 10.56
CA PRO A 104 17.07 -5.65 11.34
C PRO A 104 17.80 -4.49 10.65
N ILE A 105 17.86 -4.52 9.32
CA ILE A 105 18.39 -3.46 8.47
C ILE A 105 17.23 -2.92 7.65
N PRO A 106 16.81 -1.66 7.87
CA PRO A 106 15.72 -1.06 7.09
C PRO A 106 16.04 -1.04 5.59
N PRO A 107 15.02 -1.18 4.72
CA PRO A 107 15.24 -1.02 3.29
C PRO A 107 15.72 0.39 2.97
N SER A 108 16.54 0.51 1.93
CA SER A 108 17.02 1.80 1.42
C SER A 108 16.57 2.01 -0.01
N GLU A 109 16.16 3.23 -0.33
CA GLU A 109 15.80 3.64 -1.68
C GLU A 109 17.01 4.29 -2.35
N ILE A 110 17.43 3.77 -3.50
CA ILE A 110 18.56 4.31 -4.25
C ILE A 110 18.17 4.58 -5.70
N ARG A 111 18.89 5.51 -6.33
CA ARG A 111 18.83 5.73 -7.78
C ARG A 111 19.96 4.95 -8.43
N GLU A 112 19.61 4.04 -9.32
CA GLU A 112 20.59 3.35 -10.17
C GLU A 112 20.58 4.00 -11.54
N TYR A 113 21.65 4.74 -11.85
CA TYR A 113 21.81 5.44 -13.12
C TYR A 113 22.18 4.47 -14.23
N THR A 114 21.57 4.63 -15.40
CA THR A 114 21.83 3.78 -16.57
C THR A 114 21.99 4.64 -17.82
N THR A 115 22.61 4.08 -18.87
CA THR A 115 22.74 4.75 -20.17
C THR A 115 21.45 4.71 -21.00
N GLN A 116 20.45 3.96 -20.54
CA GLN A 116 19.13 3.81 -21.16
C GLN A 116 18.05 4.45 -20.27
N ASN A 117 16.80 4.39 -20.71
CA ASN A 117 15.67 4.77 -19.87
C ASN A 117 15.46 3.71 -18.77
N GLY A 118 15.64 4.10 -17.52
CA GLY A 118 15.31 3.32 -16.34
C GLY A 118 13.81 3.27 -16.06
N ASN A 119 13.44 2.63 -14.95
CA ASN A 119 12.03 2.33 -14.61
C ASN A 119 11.17 3.57 -14.34
N LEU A 120 11.79 4.75 -14.15
CA LEU A 120 11.09 6.03 -14.01
C LEU A 120 10.86 6.76 -15.34
N GLY A 121 11.31 6.20 -16.47
CA GLY A 121 11.26 6.90 -17.77
C GLY A 121 12.31 8.01 -17.88
N SER A 122 13.38 7.93 -17.09
CA SER A 122 14.53 8.85 -17.09
C SER A 122 15.83 8.05 -17.11
N ASN A 123 17.00 8.68 -17.02
CA ASN A 123 18.31 8.02 -17.03
C ASN A 123 18.65 7.25 -15.72
N TYR A 124 17.66 6.95 -14.88
CA TYR A 124 17.82 6.14 -13.68
C TYR A 124 16.57 5.33 -13.34
N SER A 125 16.77 4.26 -12.60
CA SER A 125 15.74 3.43 -11.97
C SER A 125 15.70 3.70 -10.46
N LEU A 126 14.51 3.66 -9.87
CA LEU A 126 14.37 3.53 -8.42
C LEU A 126 14.54 2.06 -8.02
N ILE A 127 15.52 1.79 -7.17
CA ILE A 127 15.85 0.46 -6.66
C ILE A 127 15.69 0.47 -5.14
N ILE A 128 15.07 -0.57 -4.62
CA ILE A 128 14.98 -0.86 -3.18
C ILE A 128 16.07 -1.86 -2.82
N ILE A 129 16.94 -1.49 -1.88
CA ILE A 129 17.93 -2.39 -1.29
C ILE A 129 17.36 -2.94 0.00
N SER A 130 17.25 -4.26 0.09
CA SER A 130 16.80 -4.96 1.29
C SER A 130 17.43 -6.34 1.35
N ASP A 131 17.95 -6.72 2.51
CA ASP A 131 18.59 -8.03 2.74
C ASP A 131 19.66 -8.38 1.68
N GLY A 132 20.49 -7.40 1.31
CA GLY A 132 21.53 -7.55 0.29
C GLY A 132 21.03 -7.70 -1.15
N LYS A 133 19.72 -7.64 -1.39
CA LYS A 133 19.09 -7.74 -2.72
C LYS A 133 18.77 -6.37 -3.29
N LYS A 134 18.89 -6.25 -4.61
CA LYS A 134 18.34 -5.14 -5.40
C LYS A 134 16.96 -5.51 -5.91
N ILE A 135 15.97 -4.67 -5.64
CA ILE A 135 14.59 -4.89 -6.05
C ILE A 135 14.13 -3.67 -6.84
N ASP A 136 13.68 -3.88 -8.08
CA ASP A 136 13.04 -2.82 -8.86
C ASP A 136 11.75 -2.35 -8.17
N ALA A 137 11.60 -1.04 -7.97
CA ALA A 137 10.48 -0.49 -7.20
C ALA A 137 9.11 -0.71 -7.88
N PHE A 138 9.04 -0.74 -9.21
CA PHE A 138 7.80 -1.03 -9.94
C PHE A 138 7.46 -2.52 -9.91
N LEU A 139 8.45 -3.40 -9.94
CA LEU A 139 8.23 -4.83 -9.71
C LEU A 139 7.72 -5.09 -8.29
N LEU A 140 8.28 -4.42 -7.28
CA LEU A 140 7.79 -4.49 -5.90
C LEU A 140 6.33 -4.01 -5.80
N ALA A 141 6.02 -2.85 -6.42
CA ALA A 141 4.65 -2.33 -6.44
C ALA A 141 3.66 -3.29 -7.10
N GLY A 142 4.06 -3.94 -8.20
CA GLY A 142 3.27 -4.99 -8.85
C GLY A 142 2.98 -6.17 -7.92
N LYS A 143 4.00 -6.68 -7.20
CA LYS A 143 3.84 -7.78 -6.23
C LYS A 143 2.90 -7.40 -5.07
N ILE A 144 3.03 -6.19 -4.54
CA ILE A 144 2.13 -5.66 -3.50
C ILE A 144 0.69 -5.63 -4.03
N MET A 145 0.50 -5.13 -5.26
CA MET A 145 -0.84 -5.02 -5.82
C MET A 145 -1.49 -6.39 -6.05
N GLN A 146 -0.73 -7.35 -6.61
CA GLN A 146 -1.19 -8.72 -6.78
C GLN A 146 -1.54 -9.39 -5.46
N THR A 147 -0.73 -9.17 -4.41
CA THR A 147 -0.98 -9.71 -3.06
C THR A 147 -2.29 -9.18 -2.49
N TRP A 148 -2.55 -7.87 -2.62
CA TRP A 148 -3.82 -7.28 -2.21
C TRP A 148 -5.02 -7.82 -2.99
N GLU A 149 -4.90 -7.91 -4.32
CA GLU A 149 -5.96 -8.45 -5.18
C GLU A 149 -6.31 -9.88 -4.82
N HIS A 150 -5.29 -10.73 -4.61
CA HIS A 150 -5.48 -12.11 -4.19
C HIS A 150 -6.15 -12.20 -2.82
N PHE A 151 -5.64 -11.45 -1.83
CA PHE A 151 -6.18 -11.44 -0.48
C PHE A 151 -7.65 -11.01 -0.43
N ILE A 152 -8.00 -9.94 -1.15
CA ILE A 152 -9.37 -9.43 -1.21
C ILE A 152 -10.30 -10.40 -1.93
N LYS A 153 -9.84 -11.00 -3.05
CA LYS A 153 -10.64 -12.01 -3.76
C LYS A 153 -10.99 -13.19 -2.86
N LEU A 154 -10.02 -13.70 -2.09
CA LEU A 154 -10.26 -14.80 -1.14
C LEU A 154 -11.25 -14.42 -0.04
N LYS A 155 -11.32 -13.14 0.34
CA LYS A 155 -12.27 -12.66 1.34
C LYS A 155 -13.69 -12.58 0.81
N LEU A 156 -13.87 -12.04 -0.39
CA LEU A 156 -15.18 -11.99 -1.05
C LEU A 156 -15.76 -13.41 -1.28
N GLN A 157 -14.92 -14.37 -1.66
CA GLN A 157 -15.36 -15.76 -1.87
C GLN A 157 -15.79 -16.48 -0.59
N LYS A 158 -15.23 -16.11 0.57
CA LYS A 158 -15.66 -16.67 1.87
C LYS A 158 -17.01 -16.12 2.30
N GLU A 159 -17.23 -14.81 2.11
CA GLU A 159 -18.51 -14.17 2.42
C GLU A 159 -19.69 -14.75 1.61
N GLU A 160 -19.44 -15.18 0.37
CA GLU A 160 -20.45 -15.85 -0.47
C GLU A 160 -20.71 -17.31 -0.07
N GLY A 161 -19.73 -18.01 0.52
CA GLY A 161 -19.83 -19.42 0.92
C GLY A 161 -20.38 -19.65 2.34
N ASP A 162 -20.43 -18.62 3.18
CA ASP A 162 -20.99 -18.68 4.55
C ASP A 162 -22.52 -18.43 4.60
N ILE A 163 -23.19 -18.37 3.44
CA ILE A 163 -24.65 -18.14 3.29
C ILE A 163 -25.42 -19.44 2.92
N GLU A 164 -24.72 -20.59 2.82
CA GLU A 164 -25.33 -21.93 2.64
C GLU A 164 -25.31 -22.75 3.94
#